data_AF-A0A3Q0E9X1-F1
#
_entry.id   AF-A0A3Q0E9X1-F1
#
_cell.length_a   1.000
_cell.length_b   1.000
_cell.length_c   1.000
_cell.angle_alpha   90.00
_cell.angle_beta   90.00
_cell.angle_gamma   90.00
#
_symmetry.space_group_name_H-M   'P 1'
#
loop_
_entity.id
_entity.type
_entity.pdbx_description
1 polymer ?
#
loop_
_entity_poly.entity_id
_entity_poly.type
_entity_poly.pdbx_seq_one_letter_code
_entity_poly.pdbx_strand_id
1 'polypeptide(L)'
;MILTMLLMLRLCTQVRVANELNMKRRSFAATDSKDEEVKVTSRRSFLDFDPHHFWQWSSFADYVQCVLAFTGVAGYVTYLSIDSALFVETLGFLAVLTEAMLGVPQLYRNHRHRSTEGMSIKMVLMWASGDAFKTAYFLLNGAPLQFSVCGLLQVLVDLTILGQAYAFARHPQKPAPHVTHPASAKAL
;
A
#
# COMPACT_ATOMS: atom_id res chain seq x y z
N MET A 1 8.05 3.74 -13.36
CA MET A 1 7.28 3.38 -12.15
C MET A 1 8.13 2.69 -11.09
N ILE A 2 8.91 1.65 -11.41
CA ILE A 2 9.74 0.95 -10.42
C ILE A 2 10.81 1.89 -9.80
N LEU A 3 11.57 2.61 -10.61
CA LEU A 3 12.57 3.60 -10.15
C LEU A 3 11.96 4.67 -9.23
N THR A 4 10.80 5.22 -9.59
CA THR A 4 10.10 6.24 -8.79
C THR A 4 9.57 5.69 -7.48
N MET A 5 9.09 4.44 -7.45
CA MET A 5 8.68 3.79 -6.21
C MET A 5 9.87 3.46 -5.30
N LEU A 6 11.00 3.03 -5.87
CA LEU A 6 12.23 2.82 -5.11
C LEU A 6 12.76 4.14 -4.53
N LEU A 7 12.70 5.24 -5.28
CA LEU A 7 13.05 6.58 -4.79
C LEU A 7 12.12 7.05 -3.67
N MET A 8 10.80 6.86 -3.82
CA MET A 8 9.83 7.17 -2.77
C MET A 8 10.09 6.34 -1.51
N LEU A 9 10.33 5.04 -1.65
CA LEU A 9 10.66 4.16 -0.52
C LEU A 9 12.00 4.56 0.13
N ARG A 10 13.02 4.96 -0.63
CA ARG A 10 14.27 5.53 -0.10
C ARG A 10 14.01 6.81 0.68
N LEU A 11 13.18 7.72 0.16
CA LEU A 11 12.81 8.96 0.84
C LEU A 11 12.00 8.69 2.11
N CYS A 12 10.98 7.84 2.06
CA CYS A 12 10.18 7.47 3.21
C CYS A 12 11.02 6.79 4.30
N THR A 13 11.95 5.91 3.92
CA THR A 13 12.87 5.28 4.88
C THR A 13 13.84 6.30 5.48
N GLN A 14 14.41 7.20 4.68
CA GLN A 14 15.28 8.28 5.17
C GLN A 14 14.53 9.24 6.12
N VAL A 15 13.33 9.67 5.76
CA VAL A 15 12.49 10.54 6.59
C VAL A 15 12.09 9.84 7.89
N ARG A 16 11.72 8.56 7.83
CA ARG A 16 11.39 7.76 9.02
C ARG A 16 12.60 7.64 9.94
N VAL A 17 13.78 7.28 9.42
CA VAL A 17 15.02 7.20 10.19
C VAL A 17 15.39 8.56 10.78
N ALA A 18 15.28 9.64 10.01
CA ALA A 18 15.53 11.00 10.50
C ALA A 18 14.55 11.39 11.62
N ASN A 19 13.27 11.00 11.51
CA ASN A 19 12.26 11.30 12.52
C ASN A 19 12.46 10.46 13.80
N GLU A 20 12.82 9.18 13.67
CA GLU A 20 13.19 8.31 14.80
C GLU A 20 14.43 8.87 15.53
N LEU A 21 15.45 9.32 14.80
CA LEU A 21 16.63 9.96 15.40
C LEU A 21 16.29 11.27 16.11
N ASN A 22 15.37 12.07 15.54
CA ASN A 22 14.95 13.34 16.13
C ASN A 22 14.08 13.13 17.39
N MET A 23 13.19 12.13 17.36
CA MET A 23 12.44 11.65 18.52
C MET A 23 13.37 11.14 19.62
N LYS A 24 14.36 10.31 19.27
CA LYS A 24 15.33 9.76 20.23
C LYS A 24 16.25 10.84 20.80
N ARG A 25 16.64 11.85 20.00
CA ARG A 25 17.37 13.03 20.50
C ARG A 25 16.54 13.85 21.50
N ARG A 26 15.23 14.03 21.24
CA ARG A 26 14.31 14.69 22.18
C ARG A 26 14.12 13.89 23.46
N SER A 27 14.06 12.56 23.39
CA SER A 27 13.98 11.72 24.59
C SER A 27 15.27 11.77 25.40
N PHE A 28 16.45 11.72 24.76
CA PHE A 28 17.75 11.86 25.44
C PHE A 28 17.94 13.25 26.08
N ALA A 29 17.49 14.33 25.42
CA ALA A 29 17.47 15.67 26.02
C ALA A 29 16.53 15.79 27.24
N ALA A 30 15.54 14.90 27.37
CA ALA A 30 14.63 14.84 28.51
C ALA A 30 15.11 13.87 29.63
N THR A 31 16.20 13.12 29.42
CA THR A 31 16.72 12.10 30.37
C THR A 31 18.18 12.31 30.77
N ASP A 32 18.67 13.55 30.78
CA ASP A 32 19.99 13.92 31.32
C ASP A 32 20.07 13.84 32.86
N SER A 33 19.56 12.74 33.43
CA SER A 33 19.77 12.30 34.81
C SER A 33 19.38 10.83 34.94
N LYS A 34 20.16 9.95 34.28
CA LYS A 34 20.71 8.72 34.86
C LYS A 34 21.32 7.86 33.75
N ASP A 35 22.64 7.69 33.85
CA ASP A 35 23.39 6.63 33.21
C ASP A 35 22.77 5.26 33.53
N GLU A 36 22.40 4.51 32.49
CA GLU A 36 22.70 3.08 32.36
C GLU A 36 22.33 2.58 30.95
N GLU A 37 23.36 2.16 30.21
CA GLU A 37 23.32 1.02 29.30
C GLU A 37 22.18 0.92 28.25
N VAL A 38 22.02 1.93 27.38
CA VAL A 38 21.36 1.65 26.08
C VAL A 38 22.37 0.99 25.15
N LYS A 39 22.50 -0.33 25.35
CA LYS A 39 23.02 -1.33 24.42
C LYS A 39 22.88 -0.81 22.99
N VAL A 40 24.02 -0.46 22.39
CA VAL A 40 24.18 -0.21 20.96
C VAL A 40 23.28 -1.18 20.23
N THR A 41 22.23 -0.67 19.59
CA THR A 41 21.26 -1.49 18.85
C THR A 41 22.06 -2.37 17.92
N SER A 42 22.20 -3.64 18.31
CA SER A 42 22.86 -4.67 17.53
C SER A 42 22.31 -4.55 16.13
N ARG A 43 23.21 -4.36 15.16
CA ARG A 43 22.89 -4.37 13.74
C ARG A 43 22.32 -5.77 13.49
N ARG A 44 21.00 -5.91 13.61
CA ARG A 44 20.33 -7.22 13.62
C ARG A 44 20.69 -7.92 12.32
N SER A 45 21.18 -9.14 12.47
CA SER A 45 21.67 -9.96 11.38
C SER A 45 20.48 -10.37 10.49
N PHE A 46 20.75 -10.55 9.19
CA PHE A 46 19.78 -10.91 8.14
C PHE A 46 18.96 -12.20 8.40
N LEU A 47 19.26 -12.95 9.47
CA LEU A 47 18.69 -14.26 9.78
C LEU A 47 17.84 -14.31 11.04
N ASP A 48 17.53 -13.18 11.69
CA ASP A 48 16.48 -13.15 12.72
C ASP A 48 15.11 -13.25 12.04
N PHE A 49 14.70 -14.48 11.75
CA PHE A 49 13.38 -14.85 11.22
C PHE A 49 12.31 -14.80 12.32
N ASP A 50 12.15 -13.63 12.94
CA ASP A 50 11.11 -13.40 13.93
C ASP A 50 9.82 -12.96 13.21
N PRO A 51 8.76 -13.80 13.13
CA PRO A 51 7.60 -13.54 12.26
C PRO A 51 6.86 -12.25 12.61
N HIS A 52 6.91 -11.84 13.88
CA HIS A 52 6.28 -10.62 14.37
C HIS A 52 7.03 -9.33 13.97
N HIS A 53 8.33 -9.43 13.65
CA HIS A 53 9.18 -8.31 13.24
C HIS A 53 9.61 -8.38 11.76
N PHE A 54 9.21 -9.45 11.05
CA PHE A 54 9.61 -9.73 9.67
C PHE A 54 9.34 -8.57 8.70
N TRP A 55 8.27 -7.80 8.93
CA TRP A 55 7.92 -6.67 8.06
C TRP A 55 8.45 -5.30 8.54
N GLN A 56 9.21 -5.25 9.64
CA GLN A 56 9.78 -4.02 10.19
C GLN A 56 11.24 -3.83 9.77
N TRP A 57 11.47 -3.71 8.46
CA TRP A 57 12.82 -3.57 7.88
C TRP A 57 13.54 -2.32 8.42
N SER A 58 14.69 -2.53 9.07
CA SER A 58 15.52 -1.47 9.66
C SER A 58 16.37 -0.72 8.64
N SER A 59 16.67 -1.35 7.50
CA SER A 59 17.46 -0.79 6.41
C SER A 59 16.79 -1.10 5.07
N PHE A 60 16.74 -0.10 4.19
CA PHE A 60 16.21 -0.30 2.83
C PHE A 60 17.02 -1.34 2.04
N ALA A 61 18.32 -1.48 2.32
CA ALA A 61 19.15 -2.47 1.63
C ALA A 61 18.63 -3.90 1.85
N ASP A 62 18.22 -4.20 3.08
CA ASP A 62 17.73 -5.52 3.47
C ASP A 62 16.39 -5.83 2.78
N TYR A 63 15.51 -4.83 2.69
CA TYR A 63 14.27 -4.90 1.92
C TYR A 63 14.53 -5.21 0.44
N VAL A 64 15.44 -4.47 -0.22
CA VAL A 64 15.74 -4.71 -1.64
C VAL A 64 16.38 -6.08 -1.86
N GLN A 65 17.28 -6.50 -1.00
CA GLN A 65 17.91 -7.82 -1.11
C GLN A 65 16.86 -8.94 -0.96
N CYS A 66 15.91 -8.81 -0.02
CA CYS A 66 14.80 -9.75 0.12
C CYS A 66 13.92 -9.80 -1.13
N VAL A 67 13.53 -8.62 -1.68
CA VAL A 67 12.70 -8.54 -2.89
C VAL A 67 13.43 -9.13 -4.10
N LEU A 68 14.74 -8.88 -4.24
CA LEU A 68 15.55 -9.44 -5.32
C LEU A 68 15.68 -10.95 -5.19
N ALA A 69 15.93 -11.47 -3.98
CA ALA A 69 15.99 -12.90 -3.73
C ALA A 69 14.65 -13.59 -4.02
N PHE A 70 13.54 -13.02 -3.53
CA PHE A 70 12.20 -13.53 -3.81
C PHE A 70 11.89 -13.53 -5.31
N THR A 71 12.14 -12.41 -6.00
CA THR A 71 11.94 -12.29 -7.46
C THR A 71 12.81 -13.29 -8.22
N GLY A 72 14.06 -13.49 -7.80
CA GLY A 72 14.97 -14.46 -8.41
C GLY A 72 14.49 -15.90 -8.26
N VAL A 73 14.08 -16.29 -7.05
CA VAL A 73 13.53 -17.64 -6.79
C VAL A 73 12.21 -17.85 -7.55
N ALA A 74 11.27 -16.90 -7.46
CA ALA A 74 10.00 -16.99 -8.17
C ALA A 74 10.20 -17.04 -9.69
N GLY A 75 11.13 -16.23 -10.22
CA GLY A 75 11.50 -16.24 -11.64
C GLY A 75 12.14 -17.55 -12.08
N TYR A 76 13.01 -18.13 -11.26
CA TYR A 76 13.63 -19.44 -11.54
C TYR A 76 12.60 -20.56 -11.56
N VAL A 77 11.69 -20.61 -10.57
CA VAL A 77 10.59 -21.58 -10.54
C VAL A 77 9.66 -21.41 -11.75
N THR A 78 9.39 -20.15 -12.12
CA THR A 78 8.57 -19.83 -13.30
C THR A 78 9.25 -20.28 -14.59
N TYR A 79 10.56 -20.08 -14.71
CA TYR A 79 11.33 -20.52 -15.87
C TYR A 79 11.31 -22.04 -16.03
N LEU A 80 11.48 -22.80 -14.94
CA LEU A 80 11.39 -24.26 -14.97
C LEU A 80 9.98 -24.77 -15.31
N SER A 81 8.95 -24.00 -14.97
CA SER A 81 7.54 -24.41 -15.08
C SER A 81 6.81 -23.76 -16.26
N ILE A 82 7.52 -23.09 -17.18
CA ILE A 82 6.92 -22.32 -18.27
C ILE A 82 6.19 -23.18 -19.30
N ASP A 83 6.64 -24.42 -19.49
CA ASP A 83 6.00 -25.38 -20.40
C ASP A 83 4.65 -25.89 -19.87
N SER A 84 4.37 -25.72 -18.58
CA SER A 84 3.10 -26.13 -17.97
C SER A 84 2.04 -25.04 -18.12
N ALA A 85 1.08 -25.27 -19.04
CA ALA A 85 -0.04 -24.36 -19.28
C ALA A 85 -0.84 -24.07 -18.00
N LEU A 86 -1.08 -25.08 -17.17
CA LEU A 86 -1.81 -24.93 -15.90
C LEU A 86 -1.08 -23.98 -14.93
N PHE A 87 0.25 -24.05 -14.87
CA PHE A 87 1.03 -23.17 -14.01
C PHE A 87 0.98 -21.72 -14.49
N VAL A 88 1.14 -21.49 -15.80
CA VAL A 88 1.09 -20.15 -16.39
C VAL A 88 -0.31 -19.54 -16.27
N GLU A 89 -1.36 -20.32 -16.51
CA GLU A 89 -2.75 -19.86 -16.38
C GLU A 89 -3.09 -19.50 -14.93
N THR A 90 -2.76 -20.36 -13.97
CA THR A 90 -3.01 -20.11 -12.55
C THR A 90 -2.24 -18.91 -12.01
N LEU A 91 -0.97 -18.75 -12.38
CA LEU A 91 -0.20 -17.54 -12.05
C LEU A 91 -0.84 -16.28 -12.65
N GLY A 92 -1.26 -16.33 -13.91
CA GLY A 92 -1.94 -15.23 -14.58
C GLY A 92 -3.25 -14.86 -13.88
N PHE A 93 -4.06 -15.86 -13.53
CA PHE A 93 -5.31 -15.66 -12.79
C PHE A 93 -5.05 -15.03 -11.42
N LEU A 94 -4.12 -15.58 -10.64
CA LEU A 94 -3.78 -15.04 -9.31
C LEU A 94 -3.25 -13.60 -9.39
N ALA A 95 -2.46 -13.28 -10.42
CA ALA A 95 -1.96 -11.92 -10.62
C ALA A 95 -3.10 -10.93 -10.86
N VAL A 96 -4.00 -11.21 -11.80
CA VAL A 96 -5.12 -10.30 -12.13
C VAL A 96 -6.18 -10.26 -11.02
N LEU A 97 -6.40 -11.38 -10.32
CA LEU A 97 -7.25 -11.42 -9.14
C LEU A 97 -6.68 -10.53 -8.02
N THR A 98 -5.37 -10.59 -7.76
CA THR A 98 -4.71 -9.75 -6.76
C THR A 98 -4.85 -8.28 -7.11
N GLU A 99 -4.66 -7.93 -8.38
CA GLU A 99 -4.87 -6.57 -8.88
C GLU A 99 -6.32 -6.10 -8.68
N ALA A 100 -7.32 -6.95 -8.95
CA ALA A 100 -8.73 -6.64 -8.71
C ALA A 100 -9.06 -6.40 -7.23
N MET A 101 -8.38 -7.12 -6.33
CA MET A 101 -8.57 -6.94 -4.89
C MET A 101 -7.97 -5.63 -4.35
N LEU A 102 -7.08 -4.94 -5.08
CA LEU A 102 -6.47 -3.69 -4.60
C LEU A 102 -7.49 -2.56 -4.41
N GLY A 103 -8.56 -2.53 -5.20
CA GLY A 103 -9.64 -1.53 -5.07
C GLY A 103 -10.60 -1.80 -3.91
N VAL A 104 -10.71 -3.05 -3.45
CA VAL A 104 -11.72 -3.46 -2.45
C VAL A 104 -11.54 -2.79 -1.08
N PRO A 105 -10.33 -2.68 -0.50
CA PRO A 105 -10.14 -1.96 0.76
C PRO A 105 -10.56 -0.49 0.67
N GLN A 106 -10.30 0.16 -0.48
CA GLN A 106 -10.69 1.55 -0.69
C GLN A 106 -12.22 1.69 -0.79
N LEU A 107 -12.88 0.79 -1.53
CA LEU A 107 -14.33 0.68 -1.60
C LEU A 107 -14.97 0.48 -0.22
N TYR A 108 -14.41 -0.44 0.57
CA TYR A 108 -14.89 -0.73 1.93
C TYR A 108 -14.76 0.48 2.86
N ARG A 109 -13.61 1.16 2.84
CA ARG A 109 -13.38 2.37 3.65
C ARG A 109 -14.35 3.48 3.26
N ASN A 110 -14.55 3.73 1.98
CA ASN A 110 -15.47 4.75 1.51
C ASN A 110 -16.92 4.44 1.93
N HIS A 111 -17.33 3.17 1.83
CA HIS A 111 -18.65 2.74 2.31
C HIS A 111 -18.82 2.92 3.83
N ARG A 112 -17.82 2.56 4.64
CA ARG A 112 -17.88 2.66 6.10
C ARG A 112 -17.89 4.11 6.60
N HIS A 113 -17.04 4.96 6.01
CA HIS A 113 -16.88 6.34 6.46
C HIS A 113 -17.87 7.32 5.80
N ARG A 114 -18.59 6.88 4.75
CA ARG A 114 -19.51 7.73 3.95
C ARG A 114 -18.89 9.06 3.51
N SER A 115 -17.57 9.08 3.35
CA SER A 115 -16.79 10.26 3.02
C SER A 115 -15.57 9.84 2.19
N THR A 116 -15.30 10.58 1.13
CA THR A 116 -14.10 10.43 0.27
C THR A 116 -12.96 11.35 0.69
N GLU A 117 -12.93 11.80 1.94
CA GLU A 117 -11.87 12.66 2.45
C GLU A 117 -10.51 11.94 2.36
N GLY A 118 -9.58 12.49 1.59
CA GLY A 118 -8.26 11.90 1.30
C GLY A 118 -8.16 11.11 -0.01
N MET A 119 -9.24 10.92 -0.78
CA MET A 119 -9.20 10.24 -2.09
C MET A 119 -9.20 11.26 -3.25
N SER A 120 -8.18 11.19 -4.12
CA SER A 120 -8.14 12.02 -5.34
C SER A 120 -9.02 11.43 -6.43
N ILE A 121 -10.13 12.10 -6.76
CA ILE A 121 -11.05 11.67 -7.83
C ILE A 121 -10.33 11.53 -9.18
N LYS A 122 -9.37 12.42 -9.47
CA LYS A 122 -8.57 12.38 -10.71
C LYS A 122 -7.72 11.12 -10.81
N MET A 123 -7.20 10.64 -9.68
CA MET A 123 -6.42 9.40 -9.62
C MET A 123 -7.30 8.19 -9.91
N VAL A 124 -8.48 8.12 -9.28
CA VAL A 124 -9.44 7.01 -9.51
C VAL A 124 -9.95 6.99 -10.95
N LEU A 125 -10.20 8.16 -11.56
CA LEU A 125 -10.54 8.26 -12.98
C LEU A 125 -9.43 7.71 -13.90
N MET A 126 -8.17 7.94 -13.54
CA MET A 126 -7.03 7.43 -14.30
C MET A 126 -6.83 5.93 -14.12
N TRP A 127 -7.17 5.38 -12.94
CA TRP A 127 -7.22 3.93 -12.73
C TRP A 127 -8.31 3.29 -13.58
N ALA A 128 -9.54 3.81 -13.47
CA ALA A 128 -10.68 3.29 -14.23
C ALA A 128 -10.43 3.32 -15.75
N SER A 129 -9.78 4.38 -16.26
CA SER A 129 -9.44 4.46 -17.68
C SER A 129 -8.35 3.45 -18.07
N GLY A 130 -7.31 3.28 -17.26
CA GLY A 130 -6.28 2.27 -17.46
C GLY A 130 -6.85 0.85 -17.51
N ASP A 131 -7.70 0.50 -16.55
CA ASP A 131 -8.32 -0.82 -16.46
C ASP A 131 -9.32 -1.07 -17.58
N ALA A 132 -10.05 -0.03 -18.01
CA ALA A 132 -10.93 -0.11 -19.18
C ALA A 132 -10.14 -0.36 -20.47
N PHE A 133 -9.04 0.36 -20.69
CA PHE A 133 -8.18 0.15 -21.86
C PHE A 133 -7.52 -1.24 -21.84
N LYS A 134 -7.03 -1.68 -20.69
CA LYS A 134 -6.43 -3.01 -20.51
C LYS A 134 -7.43 -4.12 -20.81
N THR A 135 -8.65 -4.00 -20.28
CA THR A 135 -9.73 -4.97 -20.51
C THR A 135 -10.16 -4.98 -21.98
N ALA A 136 -10.33 -3.80 -22.60
CA ALA A 136 -10.64 -3.70 -24.01
C ALA A 136 -9.56 -4.35 -24.89
N TYR A 137 -8.28 -4.14 -24.56
CA TYR A 137 -7.16 -4.79 -25.24
C TYR A 137 -7.24 -6.33 -25.14
N PHE A 138 -7.57 -6.87 -23.96
CA PHE A 138 -7.73 -8.32 -23.80
C PHE A 138 -8.92 -8.90 -24.57
N LEU A 139 -10.04 -8.16 -24.64
CA LEU A 139 -11.20 -8.57 -25.43
C LEU A 139 -10.88 -8.58 -26.93
N LEU A 140 -10.23 -7.53 -27.44
CA LEU A 140 -9.93 -7.40 -28.87
C LEU A 140 -8.91 -8.42 -29.35
N ASN A 141 -7.93 -8.78 -28.52
CA ASN A 141 -6.91 -9.78 -28.88
C ASN A 141 -7.34 -11.23 -28.62
N GLY A 142 -8.57 -11.47 -28.18
CA GLY A 142 -9.06 -12.82 -27.88
C GLY A 142 -8.26 -13.52 -26.78
N ALA A 143 -7.80 -12.75 -25.77
CA ALA A 143 -7.06 -13.32 -24.64
C ALA A 143 -7.92 -14.35 -23.88
N PRO A 144 -7.30 -15.31 -23.15
CA PRO A 144 -8.01 -16.31 -22.37
C PRO A 144 -9.09 -15.68 -21.48
N LEU A 145 -10.25 -16.36 -21.36
CA LEU A 145 -11.43 -15.83 -20.68
C LEU A 145 -11.14 -15.34 -19.25
N GLN A 146 -10.16 -15.93 -18.57
CA GLN A 146 -9.74 -15.51 -17.22
C GLN A 146 -9.35 -14.03 -17.14
N PHE A 147 -8.63 -13.52 -18.15
CA PHE A 147 -8.15 -12.14 -18.17
C PHE A 147 -9.28 -11.16 -18.48
N SER A 148 -10.21 -11.58 -19.32
CA SER A 148 -11.41 -10.82 -19.67
C SER A 148 -12.36 -10.69 -18.47
N VAL A 149 -12.68 -11.81 -17.80
CA VAL A 149 -13.59 -11.82 -16.64
C VAL A 149 -13.00 -11.02 -15.47
N CYS A 150 -11.72 -11.23 -15.15
CA CYS A 150 -11.08 -10.50 -14.06
C CYS A 150 -10.90 -9.01 -14.40
N GLY A 151 -10.55 -8.67 -15.65
CA GLY A 151 -10.46 -7.27 -16.09
C GLY A 151 -11.80 -6.54 -16.04
N LEU A 152 -12.89 -7.21 -16.44
CA LEU A 152 -14.23 -6.62 -16.30
C LEU A 152 -14.58 -6.38 -14.82
N LEU A 153 -14.24 -7.30 -13.94
CA LEU A 153 -14.45 -7.13 -12.50
C LEU A 153 -13.64 -5.95 -11.94
N GLN A 154 -12.39 -5.74 -12.39
CA GLN A 154 -11.57 -4.57 -12.04
C GLN A 154 -12.28 -3.27 -12.43
N VAL A 155 -12.72 -3.16 -13.69
CA VAL A 155 -13.45 -1.99 -14.19
C VAL A 155 -14.72 -1.74 -13.38
N LEU A 156 -15.46 -2.79 -13.02
CA LEU A 156 -16.67 -2.66 -12.20
C LEU A 156 -16.34 -2.11 -10.79
N VAL A 157 -15.29 -2.62 -10.14
CA VAL A 157 -14.86 -2.12 -8.82
C VAL A 157 -14.49 -0.63 -8.92
N ASP A 158 -13.72 -0.25 -9.92
CA ASP A 158 -13.34 1.15 -10.13
C ASP A 158 -14.53 2.08 -10.40
N LEU A 159 -15.49 1.63 -11.21
CA LEU A 159 -16.73 2.37 -11.44
C LEU A 159 -17.56 2.51 -10.17
N THR A 160 -17.59 1.50 -9.29
CA THR A 160 -18.28 1.61 -8.00
C THR A 160 -17.61 2.62 -7.07
N ILE A 161 -16.27 2.65 -7.01
CA ILE A 161 -15.52 3.64 -6.22
C ILE A 161 -15.78 5.06 -6.75
N LEU A 162 -15.75 5.23 -8.07
CA LEU A 162 -16.03 6.51 -8.72
C LEU A 162 -17.48 6.96 -8.49
N GLY A 163 -18.43 6.04 -8.60
CA GLY A 163 -19.85 6.29 -8.31
C GLY A 163 -20.08 6.73 -6.88
N GLN A 164 -19.45 6.07 -5.90
CA GLN A 164 -19.49 6.50 -4.51
C GLN A 164 -18.86 7.88 -4.32
N ALA A 165 -17.72 8.16 -4.97
CA ALA A 165 -17.08 9.47 -4.89
C ALA A 165 -17.95 10.60 -5.44
N TYR A 166 -18.62 10.35 -6.57
CA TYR A 166 -19.54 11.31 -7.15
C TYR A 166 -20.79 11.52 -6.26
N ALA A 167 -21.35 10.44 -5.70
CA ALA A 167 -22.50 10.53 -4.80
C ALA A 167 -22.18 11.33 -3.53
N PHE A 168 -21.02 11.11 -2.90
CA PHE A 168 -20.59 11.84 -1.71
C PHE A 168 -20.17 13.29 -2.03
N ALA A 169 -19.62 13.56 -3.22
CA ALA A 169 -19.36 14.93 -3.66
C ALA A 169 -20.65 15.74 -3.88
N ARG A 170 -21.73 15.07 -4.35
CA ARG A 170 -23.04 15.70 -4.59
C ARG A 170 -23.85 15.90 -3.30
N HIS A 171 -23.59 15.09 -2.28
CA HIS A 171 -24.15 15.25 -0.93
C HIS A 171 -23.04 15.58 0.07
N PRO A 172 -22.49 16.81 0.06
CA PRO A 172 -21.53 17.21 1.07
C PRO A 172 -22.18 17.09 2.44
N GLN A 173 -21.71 16.14 3.25
CA GLN A 173 -22.13 16.07 4.64
C GLN A 173 -21.64 17.35 5.32
N LYS A 174 -22.57 18.14 5.87
CA LYS A 174 -22.22 19.25 6.74
C LYS A 174 -21.27 18.71 7.82
N PRO A 175 -20.13 19.36 8.08
CA PRO A 175 -19.24 18.90 9.14
C PRO A 175 -20.05 18.82 10.44
N ALA A 176 -19.95 17.67 11.12
CA ALA A 176 -20.48 17.56 12.47
C ALA A 176 -19.89 18.71 13.29
N PRO A 177 -20.70 19.50 14.02
CA PRO A 177 -20.19 20.63 14.75
C PRO A 177 -19.10 20.13 15.69
N HIS A 178 -17.89 20.66 15.50
CA HIS A 178 -16.79 20.48 16.41
C HIS A 178 -17.32 20.90 17.79
N VAL A 179 -17.53 19.94 18.69
CA VAL A 179 -17.79 20.24 20.09
C VAL A 179 -16.48 20.85 20.60
N THR A 180 -16.42 22.17 20.63
CA THR A 180 -15.42 22.91 21.38
C THR A 180 -15.61 22.50 22.83
N HIS A 181 -14.72 21.63 23.34
CA HIS A 181 -14.55 21.49 24.77
C HIS A 181 -14.27 22.90 25.32
N PRO A 182 -15.11 23.45 26.22
CA PRO A 182 -14.81 24.72 26.85
C PRO A 182 -13.54 24.52 27.67
N ALA A 183 -12.47 25.19 27.25
CA ALA A 183 -11.23 25.28 28.00
C ALA A 183 -11.56 25.83 29.39
N SER A 184 -11.03 25.16 30.41
CA SER A 184 -11.10 25.50 31.83
C SER A 184 -10.97 27.00 32.09
N ALA A 185 -12.10 27.65 32.39
CA ALA A 185 -12.12 28.89 33.15
C ALA A 185 -12.22 28.52 34.63
N LYS A 186 -11.06 28.41 35.31
CA LYS A 186 -10.90 28.51 36.77
C LYS A 186 -9.41 28.54 37.11
N ALA A 187 -8.84 29.75 37.09
CA ALA A 187 -7.73 30.11 37.95
C ALA A 187 -8.24 31.28 38.79
N LEU A 188 -8.37 31.05 40.08
CA LEU A 188 -8.71 31.99 41.14
C LEU A 188 -7.50 32.03 42.07
#